data_AF-A0A0J7IPG8-F1
#
_entry.id   AF-A0A0J7IPG8-F1
#
_cell.length_a   1.000
_cell.length_b   1.000
_cell.length_c   1.000
_cell.angle_alpha   90.00
_cell.angle_beta   90.00
_cell.angle_gamma   90.00
#
_symmetry.space_group_name_H-M   'P 1'
#
loop_
_entity.id
_entity.type
_entity.pdbx_description
1 polymer ?
#
loop_
_entity_poly.entity_id
_entity_poly.type
_entity_poly.pdbx_seq_one_letter_code
_entity_poly.pdbx_strand_id
1 'polypeptide(L)'
;MNSSEQKLKKLKEEKESLSYLFKKDFDSINEFNNYKTEHQEDFDKYKKIKKEIENLEWQLMTPQEKQEYLEYQNKIKEKYSDD
;
A
#
# COMPACT_ATOMS: atom_id res chain seq x y z
N MET A 1 -2.63 16.06 -18.00
CA MET A 1 -2.20 15.21 -16.87
C MET A 1 -1.24 16.01 -16.03
N ASN A 2 -1.63 16.29 -14.79
CA ASN A 2 -0.80 17.02 -13.82
C ASN A 2 0.41 16.15 -13.44
N SER A 3 1.53 16.77 -13.05
CA SER A 3 2.75 16.08 -12.62
C SER A 3 2.49 15.03 -11.53
N SER A 4 1.57 15.33 -10.60
CA SER A 4 1.16 14.43 -9.53
C SER A 4 0.41 13.18 -10.01
N GLU A 5 -0.43 13.30 -11.04
CA GLU A 5 -1.17 12.16 -11.61
C GLU A 5 -0.23 11.23 -12.37
N GLN A 6 0.75 11.80 -13.09
CA GLN A 6 1.79 11.01 -13.76
C GLN A 6 2.69 10.30 -12.76
N LYS A 7 3.07 10.98 -11.67
CA LYS A 7 3.82 10.36 -10.57
C LYS A 7 3.02 9.21 -9.94
N LEU A 8 1.73 9.43 -9.67
CA LEU A 8 0.85 8.40 -9.11
C LEU A 8 0.77 7.17 -10.03
N LYS A 9 0.60 7.38 -11.35
CA LYS A 9 0.56 6.29 -12.33
C LYS A 9 1.86 5.46 -12.29
N LYS A 10 3.03 6.13 -12.33
CA LYS A 10 4.33 5.44 -12.29
C LYS A 10 4.52 4.64 -11.00
N LEU A 11 4.15 5.21 -9.85
CA LEU A 11 4.22 4.51 -8.57
C LEU A 11 3.30 3.28 -8.53
N LYS A 12 2.09 3.36 -9.13
CA LYS A 12 1.19 2.21 -9.25
C LYS A 12 1.78 1.11 -10.13
N GLU A 13 2.37 1.47 -11.26
CA GLU A 13 3.07 0.51 -12.14
C GLU A 13 4.27 -0.14 -11.43
N GLU A 14 5.05 0.64 -10.67
CA GLU A 14 6.18 0.14 -9.90
C GLU A 14 5.75 -0.73 -8.71
N LYS A 15 4.61 -0.43 -8.09
CA LYS A 15 4.01 -1.30 -7.06
C LYS A 15 3.58 -2.64 -7.67
N GLU A 16 3.00 -2.63 -8.86
CA GLU A 16 2.53 -3.82 -9.56
C GLU A 16 3.69 -4.73 -9.98
N SER A 17 4.83 -4.16 -10.38
CA SER A 17 6.03 -4.94 -10.68
C SER A 17 6.59 -5.70 -9.47
N LEU A 18 6.30 -5.23 -8.24
CA LEU A 18 6.63 -5.89 -6.98
C LEU A 18 5.55 -6.89 -6.50
N SER A 19 4.48 -7.12 -7.28
CA SER A 19 3.41 -8.07 -6.91
C SER A 19 3.91 -9.51 -6.72
N TYR A 20 5.04 -9.86 -7.34
CA TYR A 20 5.65 -11.19 -7.23
C TYR A 20 6.00 -11.57 -5.78
N LEU A 21 6.29 -10.59 -4.91
CA LEU A 21 6.59 -10.78 -3.49
C LEU A 21 5.48 -11.51 -2.73
N PHE A 22 4.25 -11.46 -3.24
CA PHE A 22 3.05 -12.00 -2.60
C PHE A 22 2.43 -13.18 -3.37
N LYS A 23 3.08 -13.63 -4.46
CA LYS A 23 2.60 -14.75 -5.28
C LYS A 23 3.24 -16.09 -4.89
N LYS A 24 4.27 -16.06 -4.04
CA LYS A 24 4.98 -17.25 -3.60
C LYS A 24 4.26 -17.87 -2.41
N ASP A 25 3.92 -19.14 -2.54
CA ASP A 25 3.51 -19.99 -1.43
C ASP A 25 4.76 -20.55 -0.74
N PHE A 26 4.68 -20.76 0.57
CA PHE A 26 5.79 -21.26 1.39
C PHE A 26 5.35 -22.52 2.13
N ASP A 27 6.18 -23.55 2.08
CA ASP A 27 5.89 -24.81 2.77
C ASP A 27 6.27 -24.76 4.26
N SER A 28 7.06 -23.76 4.67
CA SER A 28 7.49 -23.59 6.07
C SER A 28 7.79 -22.14 6.44
N ILE A 29 7.75 -21.86 7.76
CA ILE A 29 8.16 -20.57 8.33
C ILE A 29 9.62 -20.24 8.02
N ASN A 30 10.50 -21.25 7.99
CA ASN A 30 11.91 -21.04 7.67
C ASN A 30 12.10 -20.61 6.21
N GLU A 31 11.37 -21.22 5.27
CA GLU A 31 11.39 -20.80 3.88
C GLU A 31 10.88 -19.37 3.71
N PHE A 32 9.78 -19.03 4.39
CA PHE A 32 9.25 -17.67 4.42
C PHE A 32 10.26 -16.66 4.98
N ASN A 33 10.92 -16.98 6.09
CA ASN A 33 11.91 -16.08 6.70
C ASN A 33 13.14 -15.86 5.82
N ASN A 34 13.61 -16.92 5.15
CA ASN A 34 14.71 -16.82 4.19
C ASN A 34 14.31 -15.92 3.01
N TYR A 35 13.15 -16.19 2.41
CA TYR A 35 12.63 -15.37 1.31
C TYR A 35 12.44 -13.90 1.71
N LYS A 36 11.86 -13.65 2.89
CA LYS A 36 11.69 -12.30 3.42
C LYS A 36 13.03 -11.58 3.59
N THR A 37 14.06 -12.29 4.03
CA THR A 37 15.41 -11.72 4.20
C THR A 37 16.07 -11.47 2.85
N GLU A 38 15.98 -12.41 1.92
CA GLU A 38 16.53 -12.30 0.55
C GLU A 38 15.89 -11.14 -0.24
N HIS A 39 14.60 -10.91 -0.04
CA HIS A 39 13.82 -9.86 -0.72
C HIS A 39 13.55 -8.63 0.16
N GLN A 40 14.34 -8.43 1.23
CA GLN A 40 14.08 -7.35 2.20
C GLN A 40 14.02 -5.97 1.54
N GLU A 41 14.94 -5.68 0.61
CA GLU A 41 14.97 -4.39 -0.09
C GLU A 41 13.71 -4.14 -0.91
N ASP A 42 13.19 -5.16 -1.57
CA ASP A 42 11.97 -5.07 -2.37
C ASP A 42 10.72 -4.92 -1.48
N PHE A 43 10.68 -5.57 -0.32
CA PHE A 43 9.63 -5.31 0.68
C PHE A 43 9.68 -3.87 1.22
N ASP A 44 10.88 -3.36 1.52
CA ASP A 44 11.07 -1.99 1.98
C ASP A 44 10.68 -0.97 0.90
N LYS A 45 11.03 -1.26 -0.36
CA LYS A 45 10.64 -0.48 -1.52
C LYS A 45 9.12 -0.48 -1.71
N TYR A 46 8.48 -1.65 -1.64
CA TYR A 46 7.02 -1.78 -1.72
C TYR A 46 6.34 -0.93 -0.64
N LYS A 47 6.82 -1.00 0.60
CA LYS A 47 6.27 -0.22 1.73
C LYS A 47 6.37 1.29 1.48
N LYS A 48 7.52 1.76 0.97
CA LYS A 48 7.71 3.17 0.61
C LYS A 48 6.76 3.61 -0.51
N ILE A 49 6.70 2.85 -1.60
CA ILE A 49 5.81 3.13 -2.74
C ILE A 49 4.35 3.16 -2.30
N LYS A 50 3.91 2.19 -1.49
CA LYS A 50 2.54 2.14 -0.96
C LYS A 50 2.20 3.43 -0.20
N LYS A 51 3.09 3.88 0.70
CA LYS A 51 2.90 5.11 1.47
C LYS A 51 2.87 6.35 0.59
N GLU A 52 3.73 6.41 -0.43
CA GLU A 52 3.72 7.54 -1.38
C GLU A 52 2.45 7.59 -2.22
N ILE A 53 1.93 6.44 -2.66
CA ILE A 53 0.64 6.34 -3.36
C ILE A 53 -0.48 6.87 -2.46
N GLU A 54 -0.59 6.36 -1.22
CA GLU A 54 -1.63 6.78 -0.27
C GLU A 54 -1.60 8.29 -0.03
N ASN A 55 -0.39 8.86 0.15
CA ASN A 55 -0.24 10.30 0.34
C ASN A 55 -0.62 11.11 -0.90
N LEU A 56 -0.24 10.67 -2.11
CA LEU A 56 -0.61 11.35 -3.35
C LEU A 56 -2.11 11.24 -3.63
N GLU A 57 -2.72 10.08 -3.41
CA GLU A 57 -4.16 9.89 -3.52
C GLU A 57 -4.89 10.82 -2.56
N TRP A 58 -4.44 10.89 -1.30
CA TRP A 58 -4.97 11.85 -0.32
C TRP A 58 -4.82 13.30 -0.79
N GLN A 59 -3.68 13.69 -1.34
CA GLN A 59 -3.48 15.06 -1.84
C GLN A 59 -4.39 15.40 -3.03
N LEU A 60 -4.67 14.41 -3.88
CA LEU A 60 -5.52 14.57 -5.06
C LEU A 60 -7.01 14.52 -4.74
N MET A 61 -7.42 13.95 -3.60
CA MET A 61 -8.81 13.96 -3.15
C MET A 61 -9.31 15.38 -2.86
N THR A 62 -10.55 15.62 -3.26
CA THR A 62 -11.34 16.80 -2.89
C THR A 62 -11.65 16.82 -1.38
N PRO A 63 -12.01 17.98 -0.82
CA PRO A 63 -12.42 18.05 0.59
C PRO A 63 -13.56 17.10 0.95
N GLN A 64 -14.53 16.91 0.04
CA GLN A 64 -15.65 15.99 0.24
C GLN A 64 -15.17 14.54 0.29
N GLU A 65 -14.36 14.10 -0.68
CA GLU A 65 -13.81 12.72 -0.70
C GLU A 65 -12.96 12.43 0.54
N LYS A 66 -12.20 13.41 1.02
CA LYS A 66 -11.44 13.29 2.28
C LYS A 66 -12.36 13.06 3.48
N GLN A 67 -13.47 13.80 3.54
CA GLN A 67 -14.46 13.65 4.61
C GLN A 67 -15.08 12.25 4.57
N GLU A 68 -15.53 11.79 3.40
CA GLU A 68 -16.11 10.45 3.22
C GLU A 68 -15.11 9.34 3.61
N TYR A 69 -13.84 9.50 3.24
CA TYR A 69 -12.79 8.58 3.65
C TYR A 69 -12.58 8.54 5.17
N LEU A 70 -12.56 9.70 5.84
CA LEU A 70 -12.43 9.77 7.30
C LEU A 70 -13.63 9.15 8.01
N GLU A 71 -14.84 9.39 7.51
CA GLU A 71 -16.06 8.78 8.03
C GLU A 71 -16.04 7.26 7.87
N TYR A 72 -15.59 6.75 6.73
CA TYR A 72 -15.39 5.31 6.52
C TYR A 72 -14.37 4.72 7.50
N GLN A 73 -13.22 5.38 7.70
CA GLN A 73 -12.21 4.95 8.67
C GLN A 73 -12.75 4.91 10.10
N ASN A 74 -13.57 5.90 10.48
CA ASN A 74 -14.21 5.93 11.79
C ASN A 74 -15.21 4.78 11.97
N LYS A 75 -16.05 4.50 10.97
CA LYS A 75 -16.99 3.36 11.00
C LYS A 75 -16.29 2.01 11.15
N ILE A 76 -15.14 1.83 10.49
CA ILE A 76 -14.33 0.62 10.67
C ILE A 76 -13.82 0.56 12.10
N LYS A 77 -13.21 1.63 12.61
CA LYS A 77 -12.71 1.64 13.99
C LYS A 77 -13.83 1.31 14.97
N GLU A 78 -14.97 1.98 14.90
CA GLU A 78 -16.13 1.70 15.75
C GLU A 78 -16.57 0.23 15.67
N LYS A 79 -16.62 -0.36 14.47
CA LYS A 79 -16.99 -1.76 14.27
C LYS A 79 -16.01 -2.76 14.88
N TYR A 80 -14.74 -2.39 15.04
CA TYR A 80 -13.67 -3.25 15.54
C TYR A 80 -13.03 -2.74 16.86
N SER A 81 -13.66 -1.75 17.51
CA SER A 81 -13.24 -1.19 18.80
C SER A 81 -13.99 -1.83 19.99
N ASP A 82 -14.93 -2.76 19.73
CA ASP A 82 -15.68 -3.52 20.74
C ASP A 82 -14.99 -4.86 21.13
N ASP A 83 -13.65 -4.95 21.03
CA ASP A 83 -12.83 -6.06 21.56
C ASP A 83 -11.88 -5.58 22.68
#